data_AF-A0A2H1WX02-F1
#
_entry.id   AF-A0A2H1WX02-F1
#
_cell.length_a   1.000
_cell.length_b   1.000
_cell.length_c   1.000
_cell.angle_alpha   90.00
_cell.angle_beta   90.00
_cell.angle_gamma   90.00
#
_symmetry.space_group_name_H-M   'P 1'
#
loop_
_entity.id
_entity.type
_entity.pdbx_description
1 polymer ?
#
loop_
_entity_poly.entity_id
_entity_poly.type
_entity_poly.pdbx_seq_one_letter_code
_entity_poly.pdbx_strand_id
1 'polypeptide(L)'
;MYCDWPTLGRCCFCMPLRRGILTFGYINLIFSAFMVGVYSYSVHTDFGLFAIYHGTSVGASVPEGVCVFIYCVEIIFTAILLYGTHKKLLTYIKIYYYFAVTTTVASCLVQIIDFAVAVSTRSGVYMIFEVLPLMFASLSIQIYLIILIRSLLKKMEQSGPHGYENQLQQIVYEGKVESNGVYDPTVVPVDV
;
A
#
# COMPACT_ATOMS: atom_id res chain seq x y z
N MET A 1 -10.38 -21.45 -16.09
CA MET A 1 -10.78 -21.05 -14.72
C MET A 1 -10.13 -19.70 -14.47
N TYR A 2 -10.86 -18.60 -14.68
CA TYR A 2 -10.32 -17.27 -14.42
C TYR A 2 -10.27 -17.10 -12.91
N CYS A 3 -9.07 -17.03 -12.32
CA CYS A 3 -8.92 -16.65 -10.92
C CYS A 3 -9.30 -15.17 -10.80
N ASP A 4 -10.54 -14.90 -10.37
CA ASP A 4 -10.94 -13.56 -9.96
C ASP A 4 -10.12 -13.12 -8.76
N TRP A 5 -9.46 -11.97 -8.89
CA TRP A 5 -8.62 -11.42 -7.83
C TRP A 5 -9.50 -10.96 -6.66
N PRO A 6 -9.13 -11.25 -5.39
CA PRO A 6 -9.96 -10.92 -4.23
C PRO A 6 -10.22 -9.41 -4.14
N THR A 7 -11.50 -9.04 -4.08
CA THR A 7 -11.94 -7.66 -3.84
C THR A 7 -12.19 -7.44 -2.36
N LEU A 8 -11.37 -6.61 -1.72
CA LEU A 8 -11.54 -6.27 -0.30
C LEU A 8 -12.52 -5.09 -0.16
N GLY A 9 -13.71 -5.35 0.37
CA GLY A 9 -14.72 -4.32 0.65
C GLY A 9 -14.46 -3.49 1.92
N ARG A 10 -13.68 -4.02 2.87
CA ARG A 10 -13.39 -3.42 4.18
C ARG A 10 -11.88 -3.47 4.46
N CYS A 11 -11.30 -2.38 4.98
CA CYS A 11 -9.92 -2.33 5.46
C CYS A 11 -9.88 -2.68 6.95
N CYS A 12 -8.97 -3.57 7.37
CA CYS A 12 -8.76 -4.00 8.77
C CYS A 12 -10.07 -4.16 9.58
N PHE A 13 -10.99 -4.99 9.08
CA PHE A 13 -12.28 -5.36 9.70
C PHE A 13 -13.36 -4.26 9.86
N CYS A 14 -13.04 -2.97 10.01
CA CYS A 14 -14.05 -1.96 10.40
C CYS A 14 -14.03 -0.62 9.64
N MET A 15 -12.97 -0.29 8.90
CA MET A 15 -12.89 1.04 8.24
C MET A 15 -13.31 0.99 6.76
N PRO A 16 -14.07 1.99 6.28
CA PRO A 16 -14.36 2.11 4.85
C PRO A 16 -13.04 2.28 4.09
N LEU A 17 -12.90 1.56 2.98
CA LEU A 17 -11.67 1.42 2.19
C LEU A 17 -10.93 2.75 1.95
N ARG A 18 -11.68 3.83 1.69
CA ARG A 18 -11.12 5.17 1.47
C ARG A 18 -10.48 5.76 2.72
N ARG A 19 -11.08 5.59 3.91
CA ARG A 19 -10.49 6.08 5.17
C ARG A 19 -9.24 5.28 5.51
N GLY A 20 -9.24 3.98 5.26
CA GLY A 20 -8.08 3.11 5.51
C GLY A 20 -6.83 3.49 4.69
N ILE A 21 -6.99 3.75 3.38
CA ILE A 21 -5.86 4.23 2.54
C ILE A 21 -5.35 5.58 3.02
N LEU A 22 -6.27 6.46 3.41
CA LEU A 22 -5.93 7.81 3.82
C LEU A 22 -5.17 7.79 5.15
N THR A 23 -5.62 7.01 6.13
CA THR A 23 -4.89 6.82 7.39
C THR A 23 -3.52 6.18 7.16
N PHE A 24 -3.45 5.12 6.35
CA PHE A 24 -2.17 4.49 6.04
C PHE A 24 -1.22 5.44 5.31
N GLY A 25 -1.71 6.21 4.34
CA GLY A 25 -0.93 7.21 3.61
C GLY A 25 -0.37 8.30 4.52
N TYR A 26 -1.14 8.80 5.49
CA TYR A 26 -0.63 9.77 6.47
C TYR A 26 0.42 9.16 7.41
N ILE A 27 0.19 7.94 7.90
CA ILE A 27 1.17 7.23 8.73
C ILE A 27 2.47 7.04 7.94
N ASN A 28 2.39 6.61 6.68
CA ASN A 28 3.56 6.42 5.82
C ASN A 28 4.28 7.75 5.56
N LEU A 29 3.55 8.85 5.35
CA LEU A 29 4.13 10.17 5.14
C LEU A 29 4.88 10.68 6.37
N ILE A 30 4.29 10.55 7.56
CA ILE A 30 4.95 10.95 8.82
C ILE A 30 6.19 10.08 9.07
N PHE A 31 6.07 8.77 8.86
CA PHE A 31 7.20 7.85 9.02
C PHE A 31 8.33 8.15 8.04
N SER A 32 8.04 8.33 6.75
CA SER A 32 9.05 8.66 5.74
C SER A 32 9.69 10.03 6.01
N ALA A 33 8.94 11.05 6.43
CA ALA A 33 9.50 12.33 6.84
C ALA A 33 10.44 12.21 8.05
N PHE A 34 10.08 11.39 9.04
CA PHE A 34 10.95 11.08 10.18
C PHE A 34 12.25 10.38 9.73
N MET A 35 12.14 9.37 8.85
CA MET A 35 13.31 8.64 8.34
C MET A 35 14.24 9.54 7.52
N VAL A 36 13.72 10.48 6.72
CA VAL A 36 14.55 11.48 6.02
C VAL A 36 15.39 12.29 7.02
N GLY A 37 14.80 12.71 8.14
CA GLY A 37 15.52 13.43 9.19
C GLY A 37 16.66 12.60 9.80
N VAL A 38 16.39 11.34 10.12
CA VAL A 38 17.39 10.41 10.68
C VAL A 38 18.54 10.17 9.70
N TYR A 39 18.25 9.89 8.43
CA TYR A 39 19.31 9.66 7.44
C TYR A 39 20.06 10.93 7.07
N SER A 40 19.40 12.08 7.02
CA SER A 40 20.09 13.36 6.79
C SER A 40 21.07 13.67 7.93
N TYR A 41 20.74 13.30 9.16
CA TYR A 41 21.65 13.43 10.30
C TYR A 41 22.80 12.41 10.24
N SER A 42 22.51 11.16 9.88
CA SER A 42 23.53 10.11 9.65
C SER A 42 24.59 10.56 8.65
N VAL A 43 24.16 11.06 7.49
CA VAL A 43 25.04 11.52 6.40
C VAL A 43 25.94 12.67 6.86
N HIS A 44 25.44 13.54 7.74
CA HIS A 44 26.22 14.68 8.21
C HIS A 44 27.24 14.32 9.30
N THR A 45 26.97 13.26 10.07
CA THR A 45 27.78 12.84 11.21
C THR A 45 28.64 11.62 10.91
N ASP A 46 28.59 11.10 9.68
CA ASP A 46 29.26 9.87 9.22
C ASP A 46 29.02 8.70 10.20
N PHE A 47 27.80 8.57 10.71
CA PHE A 47 27.47 7.62 11.78
C PHE A 47 27.38 6.16 11.32
N GLY A 48 27.52 5.88 10.01
CA GLY A 48 27.58 4.53 9.47
C GLY A 48 26.35 3.68 9.80
N LEU A 49 25.16 4.29 9.75
CA LEU A 49 23.92 3.58 10.06
C LEU A 49 23.52 2.64 8.92
N PHE A 50 23.08 1.44 9.26
CA PHE A 50 22.48 0.53 8.28
C PHE A 50 21.19 1.13 7.74
N ALA A 51 21.10 1.24 6.42
CA ALA A 51 19.91 1.73 5.76
C ALA A 51 18.78 0.68 5.83
N ILE A 52 17.78 0.95 6.66
CA ILE A 52 16.52 0.21 6.72
C ILE A 52 15.56 0.87 5.73
N TYR A 53 15.21 0.16 4.66
CA TYR A 53 14.15 0.53 3.71
C TYR A 53 13.03 -0.51 3.77
N HIS A 54 11.78 -0.09 4.00
CA HIS A 54 10.63 -0.99 4.18
C HIS A 54 10.87 -2.19 5.11
N GLY A 55 11.56 -1.99 6.23
CA GLY A 55 11.86 -3.06 7.20
C GLY A 55 12.93 -4.05 6.73
N THR A 56 13.59 -3.77 5.60
CA THR A 56 14.73 -4.54 5.10
C THR A 56 15.99 -3.72 5.25
N SER A 57 17.00 -4.28 5.90
CA SER A 57 18.33 -3.68 5.92
C SER A 57 18.90 -3.82 4.52
N VAL A 58 18.83 -2.75 3.73
CA VAL A 58 19.57 -2.68 2.48
C VAL A 58 21.03 -2.67 2.90
N GLY A 59 21.76 -3.72 2.51
CA GLY A 59 23.12 -3.96 2.98
C GLY A 59 24.04 -2.74 2.86
N ALA A 60 25.21 -2.82 3.52
CA ALA A 60 26.25 -1.77 3.60
C ALA A 60 26.81 -1.27 2.24
N SER A 61 26.24 -1.66 1.12
CA SER A 61 26.63 -1.32 -0.24
C SER A 61 25.92 -0.09 -0.82
N VAL A 62 24.78 0.34 -0.25
CA VAL A 62 24.07 1.52 -0.76
C VAL A 62 24.56 2.78 -0.05
N PRO A 63 25.06 3.80 -0.78
CA PRO A 63 25.46 5.06 -0.18
C PRO A 63 24.30 5.74 0.55
N GLU A 64 24.54 6.26 1.76
CA GLU A 64 23.52 6.87 2.61
C GLU A 64 22.73 8.00 1.90
N GLY A 65 23.39 8.75 1.02
CA GLY A 65 22.74 9.80 0.21
C GLY A 65 21.67 9.27 -0.77
N VAL A 66 21.82 8.04 -1.27
CA VAL A 66 20.82 7.39 -2.13
C VAL A 66 19.56 7.04 -1.33
N CYS A 67 19.71 6.63 -0.07
CA CYS A 67 18.58 6.35 0.81
C CYS A 67 17.75 7.61 1.07
N VAL A 68 18.41 8.74 1.35
CA VAL A 68 17.72 10.04 1.50
C VAL A 68 16.93 10.38 0.24
N PHE A 69 17.53 10.20 -0.94
CA PHE A 69 16.85 10.45 -2.21
C PHE A 69 15.61 9.56 -2.40
N ILE A 70 15.71 8.27 -2.11
CA ILE A 70 14.58 7.32 -2.21
C ILE A 70 13.42 7.75 -1.31
N TYR A 71 13.70 8.13 -0.06
CA TYR A 71 12.65 8.59 0.86
C TYR A 71 12.03 9.92 0.42
N CYS A 72 12.79 10.85 -0.14
CA CYS A 72 12.24 12.07 -0.72
C CYS A 72 11.25 11.75 -1.87
N VAL A 73 11.60 10.79 -2.73
CA VAL A 73 10.70 10.32 -3.79
C VAL A 73 9.45 9.66 -3.20
N GLU A 74 9.59 8.85 -2.16
CA GLU A 74 8.46 8.22 -1.47
C GLU A 74 7.49 9.25 -0.86
N ILE A 75 8.00 10.34 -0.27
CA ILE A 75 7.18 11.44 0.24
C ILE A 75 6.37 12.09 -0.89
N ILE A 76 7.00 12.36 -2.04
CA ILE A 76 6.33 12.98 -3.20
C ILE A 76 5.20 12.07 -3.70
N PHE A 77 5.47 10.78 -3.90
CA PHE A 77 4.45 9.84 -4.37
C PHE A 77 3.35 9.61 -3.33
N THR A 78 3.66 9.59 -2.04
CA THR A 78 2.67 9.48 -0.97
C THR A 78 1.78 10.73 -0.91
N ALA A 79 2.35 11.93 -1.13
CA ALA A 79 1.58 13.16 -1.26
C ALA A 79 0.65 13.14 -2.49
N ILE A 80 1.11 12.61 -3.62
CA ILE A 80 0.30 12.39 -4.82
C ILE A 80 -0.87 11.44 -4.53
N LEU A 81 -0.64 10.34 -3.81
CA LEU A 81 -1.70 9.43 -3.38
C LEU A 81 -2.74 10.12 -2.50
N LEU A 82 -2.29 10.89 -1.50
CA LEU A 82 -3.17 11.61 -0.60
C LEU A 82 -4.03 12.63 -1.36
N TYR A 83 -3.40 13.39 -2.26
CA TYR A 83 -4.10 14.35 -3.12
C TYR A 83 -5.13 13.66 -4.03
N GLY A 84 -4.73 12.57 -4.69
CA GLY A 84 -5.61 11.77 -5.55
C GLY A 84 -6.80 11.19 -4.79
N THR A 85 -6.58 10.72 -3.57
CA THR A 85 -7.61 10.14 -2.70
C THR A 85 -8.59 11.20 -2.20
N HIS A 86 -8.12 12.41 -1.87
CA HIS A 86 -8.96 13.53 -1.46
C HIS A 86 -9.83 14.06 -2.61
N LYS A 87 -9.22 14.31 -3.78
CA LYS A 87 -9.91 14.83 -4.97
C LYS A 87 -10.65 13.77 -5.79
N LYS A 88 -10.59 12.49 -5.38
CA LYS A 88 -11.18 11.34 -6.09
C LYS A 88 -10.70 11.22 -7.55
N LEU A 89 -9.46 11.61 -7.82
CA LEU A 89 -8.90 11.60 -9.16
C LEU A 89 -8.19 10.26 -9.41
N LEU A 90 -8.80 9.40 -10.24
CA LEU A 90 -8.32 8.06 -10.58
C LEU A 90 -6.88 8.07 -11.11
N THR A 91 -6.52 9.06 -11.92
CA THR A 91 -5.21 9.15 -12.59
C THR A 91 -4.05 9.13 -11.59
N TYR A 92 -4.15 9.92 -10.51
CA TYR A 92 -3.07 10.01 -9.51
C TYR A 92 -2.93 8.72 -8.70
N ILE A 93 -4.05 8.06 -8.39
CA ILE A 93 -4.05 6.78 -7.67
C ILE A 93 -3.45 5.68 -8.56
N LYS A 94 -3.72 5.70 -9.88
CA LYS A 94 -3.10 4.78 -10.85
C LYS A 94 -1.58 4.97 -10.92
N ILE A 95 -1.12 6.21 -10.98
CA ILE A 95 0.32 6.53 -10.98
C ILE A 95 0.99 5.97 -9.71
N TYR A 96 0.39 6.24 -8.55
CA TYR A 96 0.91 5.70 -7.28
C TYR A 96 0.88 4.16 -7.24
N TYR A 97 -0.15 3.53 -7.79
CA TYR A 97 -0.22 2.07 -7.86
C TYR A 97 0.94 1.47 -8.66
N TYR A 98 1.27 2.02 -9.83
CA TYR A 98 2.42 1.55 -10.60
C TYR A 98 3.73 1.78 -9.84
N PHE A 99 3.88 2.92 -9.17
CA PHE A 99 5.03 3.20 -8.30
C PHE A 99 5.15 2.20 -7.13
N ALA A 100 4.05 1.86 -6.46
CA ALA A 100 4.04 0.89 -5.35
C ALA A 100 4.41 -0.52 -5.82
N VAL A 101 3.93 -0.93 -7.00
CA VAL A 101 4.29 -2.23 -7.60
C VAL A 101 5.77 -2.26 -7.99
N THR A 102 6.29 -1.22 -8.65
CA THR A 102 7.70 -1.20 -9.07
C THR A 102 8.66 -1.16 -7.88
N THR A 103 8.35 -0.39 -6.84
CA THR A 103 9.15 -0.33 -5.60
C THR A 103 9.11 -1.63 -4.81
N THR A 104 7.98 -2.33 -4.78
CA THR A 104 7.87 -3.66 -4.17
C THR A 104 8.70 -4.69 -4.93
N VAL A 105 8.64 -4.70 -6.26
CA VAL A 105 9.48 -5.58 -7.09
C VAL A 105 10.97 -5.27 -6.88
N ALA A 106 11.35 -4.00 -6.87
CA ALA A 106 12.73 -3.58 -6.59
C ALA A 106 13.18 -4.04 -5.20
N SER A 107 12.33 -3.89 -4.19
CA SER A 107 12.59 -4.37 -2.82
C SER A 107 12.80 -5.88 -2.80
N CYS A 108 11.93 -6.67 -3.44
CA CYS A 108 12.11 -8.12 -3.57
C CYS A 108 13.46 -8.50 -4.21
N LEU A 109 13.89 -7.79 -5.25
CA LEU A 109 15.17 -8.08 -5.91
C LEU A 109 16.37 -7.79 -4.99
N VAL A 110 16.36 -6.66 -4.29
CA VAL A 110 17.42 -6.31 -3.32
C VAL A 110 17.47 -7.36 -2.20
N GLN A 111 16.31 -7.78 -1.69
CA GLN A 111 16.22 -8.82 -0.67
C GLN A 111 16.79 -10.16 -1.11
N ILE A 112 16.59 -10.57 -2.37
CA ILE A 112 17.17 -11.81 -2.92
C ILE A 112 18.69 -11.70 -2.99
N ILE A 113 19.22 -10.55 -3.38
CA ILE A 113 20.67 -10.29 -3.44
C ILE A 113 21.27 -10.35 -2.03
N ASP A 114 20.68 -9.65 -1.07
CA ASP A 114 21.15 -9.64 0.32
C ASP A 114 21.11 -11.05 0.94
N PHE A 115 20.07 -11.83 0.64
CA PHE A 115 20.00 -13.23 1.04
C PHE A 115 21.12 -14.08 0.42
N ALA A 116 21.41 -13.91 -0.87
CA ALA A 116 22.49 -14.64 -1.55
C ALA A 116 23.86 -14.32 -0.94
N VAL A 117 24.11 -13.05 -0.59
CA VAL A 117 25.34 -12.61 0.07
C VAL A 117 25.43 -13.17 1.50
N ALA A 118 24.34 -13.12 2.27
CA ALA A 118 24.29 -13.62 3.64
C ALA A 118 24.54 -15.14 3.74
N VAL A 119 24.05 -15.92 2.77
CA VAL A 119 24.33 -17.36 2.68
C VAL A 119 25.80 -17.66 2.42
N SER A 120 26.49 -16.79 1.67
CA SER A 120 27.92 -16.97 1.36
C SER A 120 28.85 -16.72 2.57
N THR A 121 28.38 -15.96 3.57
CA THR A 121 29.13 -15.67 4.79
C THR A 121 28.78 -16.67 5.90
N ARG A 122 29.81 -17.29 6.50
CA ARG A 122 29.69 -18.38 7.51
C ARG A 122 28.89 -18.04 8.78
N SER A 123 28.51 -16.77 8.96
CA SER A 123 27.61 -16.28 10.02
C SER A 123 26.11 -16.37 9.68
N GLY A 124 25.75 -16.88 8.49
CA GLY A 124 24.42 -16.75 7.90
C GLY A 124 23.27 -17.43 8.66
N VAL A 125 23.51 -18.51 9.41
CA VAL A 125 22.40 -19.32 9.96
C VAL A 125 21.58 -18.54 11.01
N TYR A 126 22.22 -17.80 11.91
CA TYR A 126 21.52 -16.98 12.92
C TYR A 126 20.83 -15.76 12.30
N MET A 127 21.48 -15.10 11.33
CA MET A 127 20.88 -13.99 10.58
C MET A 127 19.65 -14.43 9.77
N ILE A 128 19.65 -15.65 9.21
CA ILE A 128 18.50 -16.16 8.46
C ILE A 128 17.26 -16.28 9.37
N PHE A 129 17.37 -16.82 10.58
CA PHE A 129 16.21 -17.02 11.46
C PHE A 129 15.60 -15.70 11.95
N GLU A 130 16.40 -14.65 12.12
CA GLU A 130 15.92 -13.34 12.57
C GLU A 130 15.43 -12.45 11.42
N VAL A 131 16.16 -12.41 10.30
CA VAL A 131 15.87 -11.51 9.19
C VAL A 131 14.75 -12.06 8.30
N LEU A 132 14.68 -13.37 8.07
CA LEU A 132 13.64 -13.98 7.22
C LEU A 132 12.19 -13.66 7.66
N PRO A 133 11.79 -13.78 8.95
CA PRO A 133 10.44 -13.44 9.36
C PRO A 133 10.14 -11.93 9.24
N LEU A 134 11.13 -11.06 9.48
CA LEU A 134 10.99 -9.62 9.29
C LEU A 134 10.76 -9.28 7.81
N MET A 135 11.48 -9.94 6.91
CA MET A 135 11.33 -9.79 5.46
C MET A 135 9.98 -10.31 4.97
N PHE A 136 9.54 -11.46 5.50
CA PHE A 136 8.23 -12.00 5.18
C PHE A 136 7.11 -11.07 5.67
N ALA A 137 7.23 -10.51 6.87
CA ALA A 137 6.28 -9.55 7.40
C ALA A 137 6.24 -8.27 6.56
N SER A 138 7.40 -7.74 6.15
CA SER A 138 7.46 -6.52 5.33
C SER A 138 6.85 -6.72 3.95
N LEU A 139 7.16 -7.82 3.27
CA LEU A 139 6.55 -8.19 1.99
C LEU A 139 5.03 -8.39 2.13
N SER A 140 4.60 -9.03 3.21
CA SER A 140 3.18 -9.25 3.47
C SER A 140 2.43 -7.91 3.61
N ILE A 141 3.02 -6.94 4.31
CA ILE A 141 2.46 -5.59 4.44
C ILE A 141 2.44 -4.88 3.08
N GLN A 142 3.53 -4.91 2.31
CA GLN A 142 3.59 -4.28 0.99
C GLN A 142 2.56 -4.85 0.01
N ILE A 143 2.45 -6.17 -0.06
CA ILE A 143 1.45 -6.87 -0.89
C ILE A 143 0.04 -6.50 -0.44
N TYR A 144 -0.21 -6.47 0.87
CA TYR A 144 -1.49 -6.03 1.42
C TYR A 144 -1.87 -4.63 0.93
N LEU A 145 -0.93 -3.67 0.99
CA LEU A 145 -1.16 -2.30 0.52
C LEU A 145 -1.46 -2.22 -0.98
N ILE A 146 -0.72 -2.97 -1.80
CA ILE A 146 -0.96 -3.02 -3.25
C ILE A 146 -2.37 -3.53 -3.55
N ILE A 147 -2.79 -4.62 -2.90
CA ILE A 147 -4.14 -5.18 -3.06
C ILE A 147 -5.20 -4.16 -2.63
N LEU A 148 -4.93 -3.41 -1.57
CA LEU A 148 -5.83 -2.42 -1.01
C LEU A 148 -6.00 -1.22 -1.96
N ILE A 149 -4.92 -0.71 -2.53
CA ILE A 149 -4.94 0.35 -3.57
C ILE A 149 -5.68 -0.13 -4.81
N ARG A 150 -5.42 -1.37 -5.25
CA ARG A 150 -6.13 -1.97 -6.38
C ARG A 150 -7.64 -2.08 -6.12
N SER A 151 -8.02 -2.48 -4.92
CA SER A 151 -9.43 -2.53 -4.51
C SER A 151 -10.06 -1.14 -4.54
N LEU A 152 -9.33 -0.08 -4.14
CA LEU A 152 -9.81 1.30 -4.24
C LEU A 152 -9.98 1.74 -5.68
N LEU A 153 -9.01 1.43 -6.56
CA LEU A 153 -9.10 1.75 -7.98
C LEU A 153 -10.33 1.12 -8.62
N LYS A 154 -10.55 -0.19 -8.41
CA LYS A 154 -11.72 -0.90 -8.93
C LYS A 154 -13.02 -0.32 -8.40
N LYS A 155 -13.07 0.01 -7.10
CA LYS A 155 -14.23 0.64 -6.48
C LYS A 155 -14.54 2.00 -7.10
N MET A 156 -13.52 2.85 -7.30
CA MET A 156 -13.69 4.17 -7.91
C MET A 156 -14.06 4.11 -9.40
N GLU A 157 -13.58 3.11 -10.14
CA GLU A 157 -13.99 2.86 -11.53
C GLU A 157 -15.46 2.43 -11.62
N GLN A 158 -15.93 1.60 -10.69
CA GLN A 158 -17.32 1.14 -10.64
C GLN A 158 -18.30 2.22 -10.15
N SER A 159 -17.90 3.08 -9.21
CA SER A 159 -18.81 4.10 -8.66
C SER A 159 -19.11 5.27 -9.61
N GLY A 160 -18.36 5.44 -10.70
CA GLY A 160 -18.53 6.58 -11.62
C GLY A 160 -18.47 7.96 -10.93
N PRO A 161 -18.72 9.06 -11.66
CA PRO A 161 -18.72 10.42 -11.07
C PRO A 161 -19.85 10.66 -10.05
N HIS A 162 -20.94 9.88 -10.11
CA HIS A 162 -22.20 10.16 -9.41
C HIS A 162 -22.82 8.96 -8.65
N GLY A 163 -22.07 7.89 -8.40
CA GLY A 163 -22.56 6.78 -7.58
C GLY A 163 -22.64 7.16 -6.10
N TYR A 164 -23.85 7.43 -5.61
CA TYR A 164 -24.13 7.47 -4.18
C TYR A 164 -24.13 6.03 -3.65
N GLU A 165 -23.17 5.69 -2.78
CA GLU A 165 -23.26 4.44 -2.00
C GLU A 165 -24.28 4.66 -0.89
N ASN A 166 -25.52 4.19 -1.11
CA ASN A 166 -26.52 4.17 -0.08
C ASN A 166 -26.20 3.02 0.89
N GLN A 167 -25.62 3.34 2.05
CA GLN A 167 -25.24 2.33 3.06
C GLN A 167 -26.43 1.50 3.53
N LEU A 168 -27.65 2.04 3.41
CA LEU A 168 -28.89 1.29 3.66
C LEU A 168 -29.10 0.15 2.66
N GLN A 169 -28.78 0.36 1.38
CA GLN A 169 -28.91 -0.70 0.36
C GLN A 169 -27.93 -1.84 0.61
N GLN A 170 -26.71 -1.58 1.08
CA GLN A 170 -25.76 -2.65 1.37
C GLN A 170 -26.23 -3.58 2.50
N ILE A 171 -26.97 -3.05 3.49
CA ILE A 171 -27.55 -3.82 4.59
C ILE A 171 -28.84 -4.54 4.13
N VAL A 172 -29.63 -3.91 3.26
CA VAL A 172 -30.90 -4.48 2.76
C VAL A 172 -30.65 -5.60 1.72
N TYR A 173 -29.61 -5.50 0.89
CA TYR A 173 -29.30 -6.48 -0.17
C TYR A 173 -28.29 -7.55 0.22
N GLU A 174 -27.75 -7.55 1.45
CA GLU A 174 -26.94 -8.67 1.98
C GLU A 174 -27.75 -10.00 2.05
N GLY A 175 -29.06 -9.97 1.75
CA GLY A 175 -29.91 -11.16 1.61
C GLY A 175 -30.13 -11.72 0.19
N LYS A 176 -29.97 -10.95 -0.90
CA LYS A 176 -30.20 -11.42 -2.30
C LYS A 176 -29.69 -10.39 -3.30
N VAL A 177 -28.58 -10.69 -3.96
CA VAL A 177 -28.14 -9.98 -5.18
C VAL A 177 -28.47 -10.88 -6.37
N GLU A 178 -29.56 -10.58 -7.08
CA GLU A 178 -29.81 -11.20 -8.38
C GLU A 178 -28.90 -10.57 -9.44
N SER A 179 -28.36 -11.39 -10.34
CA SER A 179 -27.22 -11.08 -11.20
C SER A 179 -27.48 -10.08 -12.33
N ASN A 180 -28.63 -9.43 -12.37
CA ASN A 180 -29.03 -8.57 -13.49
C ASN A 180 -29.29 -7.18 -12.95
N GLY A 181 -28.32 -6.27 -13.14
CA GLY A 181 -28.35 -4.87 -12.68
C GLY A 181 -29.42 -3.99 -13.34
N VAL A 182 -30.68 -4.41 -13.27
CA VAL A 182 -31.86 -3.60 -13.58
C VAL A 182 -32.51 -3.24 -12.25
N TYR A 183 -32.42 -1.96 -11.89
CA TYR A 183 -33.15 -1.42 -10.75
C TYR A 183 -34.64 -1.38 -11.10
N ASP A 184 -35.50 -1.94 -10.26
CA ASP A 184 -36.95 -1.79 -10.35
C ASP A 184 -37.34 -0.50 -9.59
N PRO A 185 -37.77 0.58 -10.27
CA PRO A 185 -38.10 1.85 -9.63
C PRO A 185 -39.56 1.87 -9.17
N THR A 186 -40.05 0.82 -8.51
CA THR A 186 -41.44 0.74 -8.06
C THR A 186 -41.53 0.79 -6.53
N VAL A 187 -41.21 1.96 -5.98
CA VAL A 187 -41.85 2.37 -4.73
C VAL A 187 -43.24 2.86 -5.11
N VAL A 188 -44.21 1.95 -5.08
CA VAL A 188 -45.63 2.30 -5.22
C VAL A 188 -46.01 3.14 -3.99
N PRO A 189 -46.49 4.38 -4.14
CA PRO A 189 -47.03 5.13 -3.01
C PRO A 189 -48.26 4.40 -2.48
N VAL A 190 -48.26 4.11 -1.19
CA VAL A 190 -49.47 3.67 -0.47
C VAL A 190 -50.32 4.92 -0.27
N ASP A 191 -51.39 5.03 -1.03
CA ASP A 191 -52.43 6.01 -0.79
C ASP A 191 -53.10 5.69 0.56
N VAL A 192 -53.03 6.64 1.49
CA VAL A 192 -53.73 6.61 2.80
C VAL A 192 -54.95 7.51 2.71
#